data_AF-A0A7X1NUN8-F1
#
_entry.id   AF-A0A7X1NUN8-F1
#
_cell.length_a   1.000
_cell.length_b   1.000
_cell.length_c   1.000
_cell.angle_alpha   90.00
_cell.angle_beta   90.00
_cell.angle_gamma   90.00
#
_symmetry.space_group_name_H-M   'P 1'
#
loop_
_entity.id
_entity.type
_entity.pdbx_description
1 polymer ?
#
loop_
_entity_poly.entity_id
_entity_poly.type
_entity_poly.pdbx_seq_one_letter_code
_entity_poly.pdbx_strand_id
1 'polypeptide(L)'
;MASLPPAPTPDASLSEALRSVLPDLSVGALLGFATGLALRKVSRLALTLLGLLFVTVQLLAFWDILSVNWLRVQALADPLLRQGGEAGAAWLGRVLTANLPFAGAYAAGLVLGLRARG
;
A
#
# COMPACT_ATOMS: atom_id res chain seq x y z
N MET A 1 15.34 36.15 -44.27
CA MET A 1 16.02 35.58 -43.08
C MET A 1 14.96 34.90 -42.23
N ALA A 2 14.79 33.59 -42.36
CA ALA A 2 13.85 32.84 -41.52
C ALA A 2 14.46 32.75 -40.12
N SER A 3 13.83 33.39 -39.13
CA SER A 3 14.21 33.26 -37.72
C SER A 3 14.10 31.79 -37.32
N LEU A 4 15.20 31.21 -36.83
CA LEU A 4 15.18 29.87 -36.25
C LEU A 4 14.07 29.79 -35.18
N PRO A 5 13.31 28.67 -35.11
CA PRO A 5 12.38 28.46 -34.02
C PRO A 5 13.14 28.57 -32.68
N PRO A 6 12.55 29.24 -31.67
CA PRO A 6 13.18 29.35 -30.35
C PRO A 6 13.44 27.93 -29.82
N ALA A 7 14.67 27.68 -29.37
CA ALA A 7 15.02 26.40 -28.76
C ALA A 7 14.07 26.13 -27.58
N PRO A 8 13.55 24.89 -27.42
CA PRO A 8 12.66 24.56 -26.31
C PRO A 8 13.39 24.83 -25.00
N THR A 9 12.86 25.75 -24.17
CA THR A 9 13.39 26.00 -22.84
C THR A 9 13.04 24.80 -21.93
N PRO A 10 13.94 24.36 -21.05
CA PRO A 10 13.73 23.18 -20.17
C PRO A 10 12.46 23.27 -19.29
N ASP A 11 12.04 24.48 -18.98
CA ASP A 11 10.84 24.85 -18.24
C ASP A 11 9.54 24.58 -19.03
N ALA A 12 9.57 24.73 -20.36
CA ALA A 12 8.45 24.38 -21.23
C ALA A 12 8.27 22.84 -21.31
N SER A 13 9.35 22.06 -21.31
CA SER A 13 9.26 20.59 -21.42
C SER A 13 8.79 19.93 -20.13
N LEU A 14 9.19 20.44 -18.95
CA LEU A 14 8.74 19.91 -17.66
C LEU A 14 7.26 20.21 -17.40
N SER A 15 6.80 21.42 -17.75
CA SER A 15 5.38 21.78 -17.61
C SER A 15 4.48 20.98 -18.56
N GLU A 16 4.92 20.72 -19.78
CA GLU A 16 4.20 19.86 -20.74
C GLU A 16 4.19 18.39 -20.28
N ALA A 17 5.31 17.89 -19.77
CA ALA A 17 5.39 16.56 -19.16
C ALA A 17 4.45 16.45 -17.94
N LEU A 18 4.40 17.47 -17.08
CA LEU A 18 3.47 17.49 -15.94
C LEU A 18 2.02 17.50 -16.39
N ARG A 19 1.67 18.30 -17.42
CA ARG A 19 0.32 18.34 -18.00
C ARG A 19 -0.11 16.99 -18.55
N SER A 20 0.81 16.23 -19.15
CA SER A 20 0.51 14.91 -19.70
C SER A 20 0.30 13.84 -18.63
N VAL A 21 1.04 13.87 -17.51
CA VAL A 21 0.84 12.91 -16.39
C VAL A 21 -0.14 13.36 -15.31
N LEU A 22 -0.59 14.63 -15.33
CA LEU A 22 -1.52 15.20 -14.33
C LEU A 22 -2.82 14.38 -14.14
N PRO A 23 -3.46 13.85 -15.20
CA PRO A 23 -4.65 13.01 -15.04
C PRO A 23 -4.35 11.73 -14.25
N ASP A 24 -3.28 11.02 -14.61
CA ASP A 24 -2.86 9.77 -13.96
C ASP A 24 -2.43 9.99 -12.51
N LEU A 25 -1.76 11.12 -12.23
CA LEU A 25 -1.41 11.53 -10.87
C LEU A 25 -2.68 11.76 -10.03
N SER A 26 -3.67 12.46 -10.58
CA SER A 26 -4.89 12.80 -9.84
C SER A 26 -5.73 11.56 -9.53
N VAL A 27 -5.96 10.70 -10.53
CA VAL A 27 -6.73 9.45 -10.35
C VAL A 27 -6.00 8.50 -9.42
N GLY A 28 -4.68 8.34 -9.59
CA GLY A 28 -3.85 7.54 -8.70
C GLY A 28 -3.97 8.01 -7.25
N ALA A 29 -3.77 9.30 -7.00
CA ALA A 29 -3.84 9.87 -5.65
C ALA A 29 -5.23 9.71 -5.01
N LEU A 30 -6.32 9.94 -5.74
CA LEU A 30 -7.68 9.78 -5.22
C LEU A 30 -8.01 8.33 -4.89
N LEU A 31 -7.67 7.40 -5.78
CA LEU A 31 -7.87 5.97 -5.56
C LEU A 31 -7.02 5.48 -4.39
N GLY A 32 -5.75 5.90 -4.33
CA GLY A 32 -4.86 5.59 -3.21
C GLY A 32 -5.45 6.07 -1.90
N PHE A 33 -5.89 7.33 -1.86
CA PHE A 33 -6.52 7.92 -0.68
C PHE A 33 -7.79 7.19 -0.25
N ALA A 34 -8.68 6.87 -1.17
CA ALA A 34 -9.90 6.10 -0.90
C ALA A 34 -9.58 4.70 -0.37
N THR A 35 -8.60 4.01 -0.97
CA THR A 35 -8.12 2.70 -0.50
C THR A 35 -7.55 2.81 0.92
N GLY A 36 -6.72 3.82 1.19
CA GLY A 36 -6.16 4.05 2.53
C GLY A 36 -7.24 4.27 3.60
N LEU A 37 -8.29 5.03 3.27
CA LEU A 37 -9.44 5.23 4.15
C LEU A 37 -10.23 3.93 4.39
N ALA A 38 -10.45 3.13 3.34
CA ALA A 38 -11.16 1.86 3.45
C ALA A 38 -10.37 0.84 4.28
N LEU A 39 -9.06 0.74 4.03
CA LEU A 39 -8.16 -0.19 4.72
C LEU A 39 -8.16 0.05 6.22
N ARG A 40 -8.31 1.30 6.68
CA ARG A 40 -8.38 1.64 8.10
C ARG A 40 -9.57 1.02 8.84
N LYS A 41 -10.72 0.91 8.20
CA LYS A 41 -11.90 0.28 8.82
C LYS A 41 -11.69 -1.23 8.95
N VAL A 42 -11.16 -1.84 7.88
CA VAL A 42 -10.86 -3.27 7.83
C VAL A 42 -9.76 -3.63 8.81
N SER A 43 -8.69 -2.83 8.89
CA SER A 43 -7.56 -3.10 9.78
C SER A 43 -7.95 -3.02 11.25
N ARG A 44 -8.78 -2.05 11.65
CA ARG A 44 -9.29 -1.99 13.02
C ARG A 44 -10.10 -3.22 13.38
N LEU A 45 -11.02 -3.66 12.50
CA LEU A 45 -11.79 -4.88 12.75
C LEU A 45 -10.89 -6.12 12.81
N ALA A 46 -9.95 -6.26 11.88
CA ALA A 46 -9.01 -7.37 11.83
C ALA A 46 -8.13 -7.42 13.08
N LEU A 47 -7.58 -6.27 13.52
CA LEU A 47 -6.76 -6.18 14.74
C LEU A 47 -7.58 -6.48 15.99
N THR A 48 -8.82 -5.99 16.09
CA THR A 48 -9.70 -6.30 17.21
C THR A 48 -10.02 -7.79 17.27
N LEU A 49 -10.38 -8.41 16.14
CA LEU A 49 -10.66 -9.85 16.07
C LEU A 49 -9.42 -10.68 16.40
N LEU A 50 -8.26 -10.29 15.88
CA LEU A 50 -7.00 -10.98 16.16
C LEU A 50 -6.61 -10.88 17.63
N GLY A 51 -6.73 -9.70 18.24
CA GLY A 51 -6.47 -9.49 19.67
C GLY A 51 -7.45 -10.27 20.54
N LEU A 52 -8.74 -10.27 20.19
CA LEU A 52 -9.76 -11.03 20.90
C LEU A 52 -9.47 -12.54 20.82
N LEU A 53 -9.18 -13.05 19.62
CA LEU A 53 -8.79 -14.44 19.41
C LEU A 53 -7.58 -14.80 20.26
N PHE A 54 -6.56 -13.94 20.28
CA PHE A 54 -5.37 -14.15 21.11
C PHE A 54 -5.73 -14.25 22.59
N VAL A 55 -6.51 -13.30 23.13
CA VAL A 55 -6.96 -13.36 24.54
C VAL A 55 -7.75 -14.63 24.84
N THR A 56 -8.65 -15.05 23.94
CA THR A 56 -9.40 -16.30 24.09
C THR A 56 -8.46 -17.51 24.15
N VAL A 57 -7.50 -17.62 23.24
CA VAL A 57 -6.51 -18.71 23.23
C VAL A 57 -5.70 -18.72 24.52
N GLN A 58 -5.25 -17.55 24.99
CA GLN A 58 -4.48 -17.43 26.24
C GLN A 58 -5.30 -17.88 27.46
N LEU A 59 -6.59 -17.55 27.54
CA LEU A 59 -7.47 -17.99 28.63
C LEU A 59 -7.70 -19.50 28.62
N LEU A 60 -7.92 -20.09 27.43
CA LEU A 60 -8.08 -21.54 27.27
C LEU A 60 -6.79 -22.29 27.63
N ALA A 61 -5.63 -21.73 27.26
CA ALA A 61 -4.33 -22.27 27.64
C ALA A 61 -4.06 -22.15 29.15
N PHE A 62 -4.49 -21.05 29.78
CA PHE A 62 -4.35 -20.86 31.23
C PHE A 62 -5.13 -21.91 32.04
N TRP A 63 -6.29 -22.36 31.55
CA TRP A 63 -7.06 -23.44 32.17
C TRP A 63 -6.58 -24.85 31.80
N ASP A 64 -5.44 -24.98 31.10
CA ASP A 64 -4.90 -26.24 30.60
C ASP A 64 -5.85 -27.00 29.63
N ILE A 65 -6.87 -26.30 29.11
CA ILE A 65 -7.84 -26.86 28.15
C ILE A 65 -7.23 -26.94 26.75
N LEU A 66 -6.24 -26.09 26.45
CA LEU A 66 -5.65 -25.96 25.12
C LEU A 66 -4.13 -25.83 25.18
N SER A 67 -3.41 -26.80 24.60
CA SER A 67 -1.95 -26.75 24.46
C SER A 67 -1.56 -26.15 23.11
N VAL A 68 -0.87 -25.02 23.12
CA VAL A 68 -0.44 -24.31 21.90
C VAL A 68 0.87 -24.90 21.39
N ASN A 69 0.82 -25.57 20.24
CA ASN A 69 2.03 -26.04 19.55
C ASN A 69 2.64 -24.91 18.71
N TRP A 70 3.58 -24.18 19.31
CA TRP A 70 4.27 -23.06 18.68
C TRP A 70 5.02 -23.44 17.40
N LEU A 71 5.55 -24.65 17.30
CA LEU A 71 6.27 -25.13 16.12
C LEU A 71 5.33 -25.27 14.91
N ARG A 72 4.13 -25.82 15.13
CA ARG A 72 3.10 -25.94 14.09
C ARG A 72 2.55 -24.57 13.70
N VAL A 73 2.41 -23.64 14.65
CA VAL A 73 2.01 -22.26 14.38
C VAL A 73 3.03 -21.56 13.48
N GLN A 74 4.32 -21.68 13.78
CA GLN A 74 5.39 -21.12 12.95
C GLN A 74 5.42 -21.73 11.54
N ALA A 75 5.30 -23.06 11.43
CA ALA A 75 5.29 -23.73 10.14
C ALA A 75 4.12 -23.29 9.24
N LEU A 76 2.99 -22.90 9.84
CA LEU A 76 1.85 -22.33 9.11
C LEU A 76 2.05 -20.84 8.81
N ALA A 77 2.62 -20.07 9.74
CA ALA A 77 2.83 -18.63 9.58
C ALA A 77 3.91 -18.30 8.54
N ASP A 78 5.04 -19.02 8.54
CA ASP A 78 6.18 -18.78 7.66
C ASP A 78 5.82 -18.69 6.17
N PRO A 79 5.11 -19.66 5.56
CA PRO A 79 4.75 -19.57 4.15
C PRO A 79 3.77 -18.44 3.89
N LEU A 80 2.82 -18.15 4.80
CA LEU A 80 1.88 -17.04 4.63
C LEU A 80 2.61 -15.68 4.67
N LEU A 81 3.55 -15.51 5.60
CA LEU A 81 4.35 -14.30 5.74
C LEU A 81 5.28 -14.13 4.53
N ARG A 82 5.96 -15.19 4.09
CA ARG A 82 6.81 -15.17 2.90
C ARG A 82 6.02 -14.87 1.64
N GLN A 83 4.91 -15.56 1.39
CA GLN A 83 4.06 -15.34 0.22
C GLN A 83 3.48 -13.92 0.21
N GLY A 84 3.00 -13.43 1.36
CA GLY A 84 2.52 -12.06 1.48
C GLY A 84 3.61 -11.03 1.19
N GLY A 85 4.82 -11.24 1.70
CA GLY A 85 5.98 -10.38 1.46
C GLY A 85 6.43 -10.39 -0.01
N GLU A 86 6.58 -11.57 -0.61
CA GLU A 86 6.98 -11.75 -2.00
C GLU A 86 5.92 -11.19 -2.98
N ALA A 87 4.64 -11.47 -2.74
CA ALA A 87 3.55 -10.94 -3.56
C ALA A 87 3.45 -9.41 -3.44
N GLY A 88 3.61 -8.87 -2.23
CA GLY A 88 3.64 -7.43 -1.98
C GLY A 88 4.82 -6.76 -2.70
N ALA A 89 6.02 -7.32 -2.58
CA ALA A 89 7.22 -6.82 -3.24
C ALA A 89 7.12 -6.89 -4.77
N ALA A 90 6.60 -7.99 -5.32
CA ALA A 90 6.40 -8.16 -6.75
C ALA A 90 5.30 -7.24 -7.32
N TRP A 91 4.24 -6.99 -6.54
CA TRP A 91 3.22 -5.99 -6.89
C TRP A 91 3.82 -4.58 -6.87
N LEU A 92 4.55 -4.23 -5.81
CA LEU A 92 5.18 -2.92 -5.66
C LEU A 92 6.19 -2.67 -6.79
N GLY A 93 7.02 -3.65 -7.11
CA GLY A 93 7.98 -3.59 -8.22
C GLY A 93 7.30 -3.42 -9.58
N ARG A 94 6.20 -4.14 -9.84
CA ARG A 94 5.40 -3.96 -11.07
C ARG A 94 4.77 -2.57 -11.15
N VAL A 95 4.21 -2.09 -10.05
CA VAL A 95 3.57 -0.78 -9.97
C VAL A 95 4.61 0.34 -10.20
N LEU A 96 5.78 0.24 -9.56
CA LEU A 96 6.91 1.16 -9.74
C LEU A 96 7.46 1.16 -11.17
N THR A 97 7.47 0.02 -11.88
CA THR A 97 8.09 -0.09 -13.22
C THR A 97 7.12 0.14 -14.38
N ALA A 98 5.82 -0.14 -14.22
CA ALA A 98 4.85 -0.06 -15.31
C ALA A 98 4.24 1.34 -15.53
N ASN A 99 4.02 2.11 -14.47
CA ASN A 99 3.48 3.48 -14.55
C ASN A 99 3.93 4.30 -13.32
N LEU A 100 5.19 4.70 -13.31
CA LEU A 100 5.81 5.50 -12.25
C LEU A 100 4.96 6.70 -11.76
N PRO A 101 4.36 7.55 -12.63
CA PRO A 101 3.57 8.68 -12.17
C PRO A 101 2.31 8.22 -11.42
N PHE A 102 1.48 7.36 -12.02
CA PHE A 102 0.27 6.83 -11.38
C PHE A 102 0.60 6.10 -10.07
N ALA A 103 1.60 5.22 -10.09
CA ALA A 103 2.07 4.44 -8.96
C ALA A 103 2.53 5.30 -7.79
N GLY A 104 3.35 6.31 -8.09
CA GLY A 104 3.85 7.26 -7.10
C GLY A 104 2.71 8.05 -6.47
N ALA A 105 1.78 8.55 -7.28
CA ALA A 105 0.63 9.27 -6.78
C ALA A 105 -0.33 8.37 -5.97
N TYR A 106 -0.56 7.13 -6.41
CA TYR A 106 -1.36 6.16 -5.67
C TYR A 106 -0.75 5.82 -4.32
N ALA A 107 0.56 5.53 -4.27
CA ALA A 107 1.26 5.25 -3.02
C ALA A 107 1.22 6.46 -2.08
N ALA A 108 1.46 7.67 -2.59
CA ALA A 108 1.36 8.91 -1.82
C ALA A 108 -0.06 9.13 -1.28
N GLY A 109 -1.07 8.99 -2.13
CA GLY A 109 -2.48 9.07 -1.77
C GLY A 109 -2.86 8.03 -0.72
N LEU A 110 -2.39 6.79 -0.84
CA LEU A 110 -2.63 5.71 0.11
C LEU A 110 -2.02 5.98 1.48
N VAL A 111 -0.76 6.42 1.53
CA VAL A 111 -0.12 6.82 2.80
C VAL A 111 -0.86 8.00 3.42
N LEU A 112 -1.26 8.99 2.62
CA LEU A 112 -2.06 10.12 3.08
C LEU A 112 -3.42 9.66 3.59
N GLY A 113 -4.14 8.78 2.90
CA GLY A 113 -5.45 8.26 3.32
C GLY A 113 -5.38 7.44 4.60
N LEU A 114 -4.30 6.67 4.80
CA LEU A 114 -4.02 5.99 6.06
C LEU A 114 -3.75 7.00 7.19
N ARG A 115 -3.03 8.08 6.89
CA ARG A 115 -2.69 9.17 7.83
C ARG A 115 -3.80 10.21 8.02
N ALA A 116 -4.81 10.26 7.17
CA ALA A 116 -5.83 11.33 7.10
C ALA A 116 -6.83 11.36 8.27
N ARG A 117 -6.41 10.90 9.46
CA ARG A 117 -7.10 11.20 10.71
C ARG A 117 -6.11 11.06 11.86
N GLY A 118 -5.58 12.21 12.28
CA GLY A 118 -5.78 12.65 13.66
C GLY A 118 -7.26 12.96 13.86
#